data_AF-A0A3A8HHK2-F1
#
_entry.id   AF-A0A3A8HHK2-F1
#
_cell.length_a   1.000
_cell.length_b   1.000
_cell.length_c   1.000
_cell.angle_alpha   90.00
_cell.angle_beta   90.00
_cell.angle_gamma   90.00
#
_symmetry.space_group_name_H-M   'P 1'
#
loop_
_entity.id
_entity.type
_entity.pdbx_description
1 polymer ?
#
loop_
_entity_poly.entity_id
_entity_poly.type
_entity_poly.pdbx_seq_one_letter_code
_entity_poly.pdbx_strand_id
1 'polypeptide(L)'
;MAERPSAISPRDYKTKELVWNSLAATRSKPRRVLPEGDVVGHLYPPAKAALLTHPLMKSLPPEKLRLFFIHSAYKFMGDIALFETETVNAVAMKISNGHTPIPFPDDIRHDALTIIIDEAYHAYVARDFMRQIEQRTGVKPLPLGTETDLSRSMDFGKQRLPESLHGLWEIIAVCLGENTLTKDLLNLTAEKTFNEVLHLVMEDHVRDEGRHAVLFMNVLKLVWSEMDESARLAIGQVLPGFIHEYLNPKALAQYERVVLEQLALPAEHIERILSETYVEPALEDFRARYPLSGYLVFVLMQCDVLAHAPTREAFRRFKLLPQ
;
A
#
# COMPACT_ATOMS: atom_id res chain seq x y z
N MET A 1 -7.80 -36.85 -10.79
CA MET A 1 -7.91 -35.47 -10.28
C MET A 1 -7.86 -35.56 -8.76
N ALA A 2 -6.79 -35.08 -8.13
CA ALA A 2 -6.80 -34.96 -6.68
C ALA A 2 -7.80 -33.85 -6.30
N GLU A 3 -8.78 -34.18 -5.48
CA GLU A 3 -9.68 -33.20 -4.88
C GLU A 3 -8.82 -32.16 -4.15
N ARG A 4 -8.95 -30.89 -4.55
CA ARG A 4 -8.38 -29.80 -3.74
C ARG A 4 -9.01 -29.93 -2.36
N PRO A 5 -8.22 -29.90 -1.26
CA PRO A 5 -8.80 -29.88 0.07
C PRO A 5 -9.85 -28.77 0.10
N SER A 6 -11.06 -29.11 0.56
CA SER A 6 -12.18 -28.19 0.73
C SER A 6 -11.66 -26.90 1.35
N ALA A 7 -11.58 -25.83 0.55
CA ALA A 7 -11.15 -24.54 1.06
C ALA A 7 -12.10 -24.17 2.20
N ILE A 8 -11.56 -23.90 3.39
CA ILE A 8 -12.35 -23.47 4.55
C ILE A 8 -13.19 -22.27 4.09
N SER A 9 -14.50 -22.32 4.36
CA SER A 9 -15.39 -21.21 4.03
C SER A 9 -14.89 -19.95 4.74
N PRO A 10 -14.87 -18.76 4.10
CA PRO A 10 -14.56 -17.51 4.80
C PRO A 10 -15.45 -17.26 6.02
N ARG A 11 -16.67 -17.85 6.05
CA ARG A 11 -17.57 -17.80 7.20
C ARG A 11 -17.12 -18.66 8.38
N ASP A 12 -16.26 -19.65 8.15
CA ASP A 12 -15.67 -20.51 9.18
C ASP A 12 -14.32 -19.97 9.70
N TYR A 13 -14.00 -18.70 9.37
CA TYR A 13 -12.81 -18.03 9.88
C TYR A 13 -12.73 -18.13 11.40
N LYS A 14 -11.54 -18.49 11.90
CA LYS A 14 -11.24 -18.55 13.33
C LYS A 14 -10.21 -17.51 13.68
N THR A 15 -10.52 -16.76 14.74
CA THR A 15 -9.66 -15.71 15.28
C THR A 15 -8.23 -16.21 15.48
N LYS A 16 -7.28 -15.32 15.18
CA LYS A 16 -5.85 -15.50 15.40
C LYS A 16 -5.37 -14.70 16.62
N GLU A 17 -6.26 -14.33 17.54
CA GLU A 17 -5.96 -13.54 18.74
C GLU A 17 -4.76 -14.07 19.53
N LEU A 18 -4.68 -15.38 19.80
CA LEU A 18 -3.55 -15.95 20.55
C LEU A 18 -2.21 -15.76 19.83
N VAL A 19 -2.22 -15.81 18.50
CA VAL A 19 -1.05 -15.56 17.66
C VAL A 19 -0.72 -14.06 17.67
N TRP A 20 -1.72 -13.19 17.51
CA TRP A 20 -1.54 -11.74 17.59
C TRP A 20 -0.95 -11.31 18.95
N ASN A 21 -1.54 -11.77 20.05
CA ASN A 21 -1.15 -11.40 21.41
C ASN A 21 0.31 -11.77 21.73
N SER A 22 0.86 -12.79 21.07
CA SER A 22 2.24 -13.23 21.25
C SER A 22 3.23 -12.62 20.26
N LEU A 23 2.81 -12.31 19.03
CA LEU A 23 3.72 -11.95 17.93
C LEU A 23 3.64 -10.50 17.46
N ALA A 24 2.56 -9.77 17.75
CA ALA A 24 2.35 -8.41 17.26
C ALA A 24 3.52 -7.50 17.60
N ALA A 25 3.95 -6.65 16.67
CA ALA A 25 5.12 -5.80 16.87
C ALA A 25 4.92 -4.83 18.04
N THR A 26 3.69 -4.30 18.18
CA THR A 26 3.28 -3.42 19.29
C THR A 26 3.48 -4.05 20.68
N ARG A 27 3.50 -5.39 20.76
CA ARG A 27 3.65 -6.13 22.03
C ARG A 27 5.05 -6.72 22.21
N SER A 28 5.71 -7.07 21.11
CA SER A 28 6.91 -7.92 21.14
C SER A 28 8.20 -7.21 20.72
N LYS A 29 8.12 -6.03 20.09
CA LYS A 29 9.28 -5.34 19.53
C LYS A 29 9.63 -4.09 20.34
N PRO A 30 10.93 -3.84 20.58
CA PRO A 30 11.35 -2.59 21.18
C PRO A 30 11.16 -1.44 20.19
N ARG A 31 11.02 -0.22 20.71
CA ARG A 31 11.08 0.99 19.88
C ARG A 31 12.39 1.01 19.09
N ARG A 32 12.31 1.25 17.79
CA ARG A 32 13.47 1.42 16.91
C ARG A 32 13.98 2.86 16.98
N VAL A 33 15.28 3.02 17.22
CA VAL A 33 15.90 4.34 17.48
C VAL A 33 17.12 4.53 16.58
N LEU A 34 17.15 5.62 15.82
CA LEU A 34 18.33 6.07 15.09
C LEU A 34 19.47 6.37 16.07
N PRO A 35 20.68 5.80 15.88
CA PRO A 35 21.83 6.07 16.73
C PRO A 35 22.13 7.57 16.84
N GLU A 36 22.79 7.98 17.91
CA GLU A 36 23.34 9.34 18.01
C GLU A 36 24.46 9.56 16.98
N GLY A 37 24.67 10.82 16.59
CA GLY A 37 25.64 11.20 15.57
C GLY A 37 25.05 11.23 14.15
N ASP A 38 25.95 11.17 13.16
CA ASP A 38 25.59 11.24 11.75
C ASP A 38 24.77 10.02 11.33
N VAL A 39 23.71 10.25 10.55
CA VAL A 39 22.91 9.18 9.98
C VAL A 39 23.70 8.44 8.92
N VAL A 40 23.95 7.15 9.16
CA VAL A 40 24.65 6.26 8.23
C VAL A 40 23.66 5.53 7.32
N GLY A 41 23.98 5.46 6.03
CA GLY A 41 23.16 4.80 5.01
C GLY A 41 21.97 5.63 4.53
N HIS A 42 21.26 5.12 3.53
CA HIS A 42 20.11 5.82 2.94
C HIS A 42 18.87 5.70 3.84
N LEU A 43 18.27 6.84 4.21
CA LEU A 43 17.00 6.89 4.95
C LEU A 43 15.77 6.56 4.09
N TYR A 44 15.97 6.30 2.80
CA TYR A 44 14.95 5.82 1.89
C TYR A 44 15.59 4.81 0.93
N PRO A 45 14.90 3.70 0.59
CA PRO A 45 15.49 2.64 -0.23
C PRO A 45 15.82 3.15 -1.65
N PRO A 46 17.09 3.10 -2.10
CA PRO A 46 17.44 3.60 -3.43
C PRO A 46 16.70 2.90 -4.57
N ALA A 47 16.37 1.62 -4.42
CA ALA A 47 15.62 0.86 -5.43
C ALA A 47 14.18 1.38 -5.63
N LYS A 48 13.60 2.05 -4.63
CA LYS A 48 12.27 2.67 -4.72
C LYS A 48 12.32 4.10 -5.27
N ALA A 49 13.50 4.73 -5.31
CA ALA A 49 13.66 6.10 -5.78
C ALA A 49 13.70 6.17 -7.32
N ALA A 50 12.53 6.19 -7.96
CA ALA A 50 12.40 6.20 -9.41
C ALA A 50 13.21 7.34 -10.08
N LEU A 51 13.23 8.53 -9.46
CA LEU A 51 13.99 9.67 -9.96
C LEU A 51 15.51 9.41 -10.07
N LEU A 52 16.07 8.52 -9.24
CA LEU A 52 17.50 8.19 -9.31
C LEU A 52 17.89 7.42 -10.56
N THR A 53 16.94 6.95 -11.37
CA THR A 53 17.24 6.40 -12.69
C THR A 53 17.62 7.48 -13.71
N HIS A 54 17.17 8.72 -13.50
CA HIS A 54 17.34 9.84 -14.43
C HIS A 54 18.77 10.44 -14.38
N PRO A 55 19.42 10.73 -15.53
CA PRO A 55 20.80 11.26 -15.56
C PRO A 55 21.01 12.54 -14.76
N LEU A 56 20.07 13.50 -14.84
CA LEU A 56 20.17 14.77 -14.10
C LEU A 56 20.17 14.56 -12.58
N MET A 57 19.45 13.55 -12.08
CA MET A 57 19.45 13.21 -10.65
C MET A 57 20.77 12.56 -10.24
N LYS A 58 21.30 11.65 -11.06
CA LYS A 58 22.61 11.01 -10.82
C LYS A 58 23.78 12.00 -10.80
N SER A 59 23.67 13.11 -11.52
CA SER A 59 24.68 14.16 -11.56
C SER A 59 24.59 15.16 -10.40
N LEU A 60 23.59 15.05 -9.53
CA LEU A 60 23.45 15.97 -8.41
C LEU A 60 24.61 15.84 -7.42
N PRO A 61 25.07 16.96 -6.85
CA PRO A 61 26.03 16.92 -5.75
C PRO A 61 25.54 16.08 -4.55
N PRO A 62 26.45 15.44 -3.79
CA PRO A 62 26.09 14.56 -2.68
C PRO A 62 25.16 15.20 -1.64
N GLU A 63 25.30 16.49 -1.37
CA GLU A 63 24.47 17.23 -0.41
C GLU A 63 23.01 17.36 -0.88
N LYS A 64 22.77 17.55 -2.19
CA LYS A 64 21.43 17.59 -2.76
C LYS A 64 20.80 16.21 -2.78
N LEU A 65 21.58 15.17 -3.11
CA LEU A 65 21.11 13.78 -3.02
C LEU A 65 20.75 13.40 -1.58
N ARG A 66 21.53 13.82 -0.58
CA ARG A 66 21.20 13.61 0.82
C ARG A 66 19.86 14.24 1.20
N LEU A 67 19.62 15.48 0.79
CA LEU A 67 18.33 16.16 1.02
C LEU A 67 17.17 15.45 0.31
N PHE A 68 17.38 15.00 -0.92
CA PHE A 68 16.39 14.19 -1.64
C PHE A 68 16.01 12.94 -0.83
N PHE A 69 16.98 12.13 -0.39
CA PHE A 69 16.72 10.92 0.40
C PHE A 69 16.00 11.22 1.72
N ILE A 70 16.32 12.32 2.41
CA ILE A 70 15.63 12.75 3.63
C ILE A 70 14.15 13.04 3.33
N HIS A 71 13.87 13.80 2.28
CA HIS A 71 12.48 14.13 1.92
C HIS A 71 11.70 12.93 1.37
N SER A 72 12.35 12.00 0.65
CA SER A 72 11.76 10.72 0.26
C SER A 72 11.42 9.86 1.48
N ALA A 73 12.28 9.86 2.52
CA ALA A 73 12.01 9.17 3.77
C ALA A 73 10.78 9.74 4.49
N TYR A 74 10.66 11.07 4.53
CA TYR A 74 9.48 11.74 5.08
C TYR A 74 8.19 11.38 4.32
N LYS A 75 8.23 11.33 2.98
CA LYS A 75 7.06 10.91 2.19
C LYS A 75 6.69 9.47 2.46
N PHE A 76 7.68 8.58 2.44
CA PHE A 76 7.45 7.16 2.64
C PHE A 76 6.83 6.85 4.01
N MET A 77 7.37 7.44 5.09
CA MET A 77 6.81 7.28 6.43
C MET A 77 5.47 8.01 6.61
N GLY A 78 5.33 9.18 6.00
CA GLY A 78 4.07 9.93 6.00
C GLY A 78 2.94 9.15 5.34
N ASP A 79 3.22 8.53 4.21
CA ASP A 79 2.26 7.72 3.46
C ASP A 79 1.85 6.47 4.23
N ILE A 80 2.81 5.76 4.85
CA ILE A 80 2.50 4.64 5.75
C ILE A 80 1.54 5.11 6.85
N ALA A 81 1.88 6.21 7.55
CA ALA A 81 1.04 6.70 8.63
C ALA A 81 -0.37 7.09 8.17
N LEU A 82 -0.50 7.71 6.99
CA LEU A 82 -1.78 8.13 6.43
C LEU A 82 -2.61 6.93 5.93
N PHE A 83 -1.96 5.99 5.24
CA PHE A 83 -2.56 4.75 4.76
C PHE A 83 -3.16 3.94 5.92
N GLU A 84 -2.34 3.67 6.94
CA GLU A 84 -2.73 2.93 8.14
C GLU A 84 -3.91 3.59 8.88
N THR A 85 -3.84 4.89 9.14
CA THR A 85 -4.82 5.56 10.02
C THR A 85 -6.10 5.99 9.31
N GLU A 86 -5.99 6.57 8.11
CA GLU A 86 -7.14 7.16 7.43
C GLU A 86 -7.78 6.21 6.41
N THR A 87 -7.09 5.13 6.03
CA THR A 87 -7.60 4.17 5.04
C THR A 87 -7.91 2.81 5.67
N VAL A 88 -6.89 2.11 6.19
CA VAL A 88 -7.04 0.74 6.70
C VAL A 88 -7.89 0.74 7.98
N ASN A 89 -7.53 1.57 8.96
CA ASN A 89 -8.27 1.68 10.22
C ASN A 89 -9.71 2.15 10.04
N ALA A 90 -9.97 3.04 9.08
CA ALA A 90 -11.33 3.49 8.79
C ALA A 90 -12.22 2.33 8.35
N VAL A 91 -11.70 1.40 7.54
CA VAL A 91 -12.43 0.19 7.11
C VAL A 91 -12.49 -0.86 8.22
N ALA A 92 -11.39 -1.12 8.93
CA ALA A 92 -11.36 -2.09 10.03
C ALA A 92 -12.33 -1.70 11.18
N MET A 93 -12.50 -0.39 11.43
CA MET A 93 -13.47 0.13 12.40
C MET A 93 -14.92 -0.11 11.96
N LYS A 94 -15.22 0.00 10.66
CA LYS A 94 -16.54 -0.36 10.13
C LYS A 94 -16.79 -1.85 10.28
N ILE A 95 -15.81 -2.71 9.95
CA ILE A 95 -15.92 -4.17 10.06
C ILE A 95 -16.16 -4.59 11.52
N SER A 96 -15.31 -4.16 12.45
CA SER A 96 -15.41 -4.53 13.87
C SER A 96 -16.77 -4.16 14.48
N ASN A 97 -17.25 -2.95 14.19
CA ASN A 97 -18.55 -2.47 14.68
C ASN A 97 -19.76 -3.03 13.92
N GLY A 98 -19.56 -3.78 12.83
CA GLY A 98 -20.66 -4.27 12.00
C GLY A 98 -21.36 -3.17 11.19
N HIS A 99 -20.69 -2.03 10.96
CA HIS A 99 -21.18 -0.92 10.15
C HIS A 99 -20.79 -1.08 8.68
N THR A 100 -21.02 -2.28 8.12
CA THR A 100 -20.65 -2.65 6.75
C THR A 100 -21.90 -3.06 5.96
N PRO A 101 -21.89 -2.96 4.61
CA PRO A 101 -23.04 -3.36 3.79
C PRO A 101 -23.41 -4.85 3.87
N ILE A 102 -22.49 -5.68 4.36
CA ILE A 102 -22.71 -7.12 4.62
C ILE A 102 -22.27 -7.46 6.05
N PRO A 103 -22.86 -8.49 6.69
CA PRO A 103 -22.42 -8.95 7.99
C PRO A 103 -21.10 -9.76 7.90
N PHE A 104 -20.24 -9.59 8.90
CA PHE A 104 -19.02 -10.39 9.08
C PHE A 104 -19.17 -11.34 10.28
N PRO A 105 -18.59 -12.56 10.21
CA PRO A 105 -18.46 -13.44 11.38
C PRO A 105 -17.78 -12.73 12.56
N ASP A 106 -18.19 -13.05 13.79
CA ASP A 106 -17.66 -12.41 15.00
C ASP A 106 -16.14 -12.56 15.13
N ASP A 107 -15.56 -13.69 14.71
CA ASP A 107 -14.12 -13.90 14.70
C ASP A 107 -13.37 -12.92 13.75
N ILE A 108 -13.96 -12.56 12.60
CA ILE A 108 -13.40 -11.53 11.70
C ILE A 108 -13.53 -10.14 12.33
N ARG A 109 -14.69 -9.85 12.95
CA ARG A 109 -14.93 -8.57 13.62
C ARG A 109 -13.98 -8.35 14.79
N HIS A 110 -13.69 -9.43 15.54
CA HIS A 110 -12.72 -9.43 16.62
C HIS A 110 -11.31 -9.19 16.09
N ASP A 111 -10.88 -9.93 15.05
CA ASP A 111 -9.53 -9.74 14.50
C ASP A 111 -9.35 -8.39 13.81
N ALA A 112 -10.42 -7.77 13.30
CA ALA A 112 -10.37 -6.39 12.82
C ALA A 112 -9.98 -5.38 13.93
N LEU A 113 -10.28 -5.65 15.21
CA LEU A 113 -9.78 -4.84 16.32
C LEU A 113 -8.26 -4.97 16.50
N THR A 114 -7.70 -6.15 16.21
CA THR A 114 -6.25 -6.36 16.26
C THR A 114 -5.53 -5.60 15.16
N ILE A 115 -6.10 -5.56 13.95
CA ILE A 115 -5.63 -4.69 12.85
C ILE A 115 -5.59 -3.23 13.30
N ILE A 116 -6.67 -2.74 13.93
CA ILE A 116 -6.74 -1.34 14.39
C ILE A 116 -5.57 -0.98 15.31
N ILE A 117 -5.22 -1.88 16.21
CA ILE A 117 -4.12 -1.68 17.15
C ILE A 117 -2.77 -1.70 16.41
N ASP A 118 -2.59 -2.66 15.50
CA ASP A 118 -1.34 -2.83 14.74
C ASP A 118 -1.11 -1.62 13.81
N GLU A 119 -2.11 -1.15 13.05
CA GLU A 119 -1.93 0.00 12.16
C GLU A 119 -1.76 1.32 12.89
N ALA A 120 -2.46 1.51 14.01
CA ALA A 120 -2.20 2.67 14.85
C ALA A 120 -0.76 2.67 15.39
N TYR A 121 -0.20 1.49 15.68
CA TYR A 121 1.18 1.33 16.08
C TYR A 121 2.15 1.55 14.91
N HIS A 122 1.88 1.02 13.72
CA HIS A 122 2.70 1.26 12.52
C HIS A 122 2.77 2.75 12.18
N ALA A 123 1.63 3.45 12.21
CA ALA A 123 1.58 4.90 12.02
C ALA A 123 2.33 5.67 13.11
N TYR A 124 2.25 5.23 14.37
CA TYR A 124 3.04 5.79 15.46
C TYR A 124 4.54 5.62 15.19
N VAL A 125 5.00 4.43 14.82
CA VAL A 125 6.41 4.14 14.52
C VAL A 125 6.89 4.97 13.34
N ALA A 126 6.10 5.10 12.28
CA ALA A 126 6.44 5.91 11.12
C ALA A 126 6.62 7.39 11.49
N ARG A 127 5.66 7.96 12.25
CA ARG A 127 5.73 9.36 12.74
C ARG A 127 6.88 9.55 13.72
N ASP A 128 7.17 8.56 14.57
CA ASP A 128 8.31 8.60 15.47
C ASP A 128 9.63 8.61 14.70
N PHE A 129 9.77 7.76 13.68
CA PHE A 129 10.95 7.74 12.83
C PHE A 129 11.17 9.08 12.12
N MET A 130 10.12 9.72 11.61
CA MET A 130 10.20 11.07 11.05
C MET A 130 10.72 12.09 12.06
N ARG A 131 10.23 12.08 13.30
CA ARG A 131 10.74 12.97 14.37
C ARG A 131 12.21 12.72 14.65
N GLN A 132 12.64 11.46 14.61
CA GLN A 132 14.05 11.11 14.78
C GLN A 132 14.89 11.64 13.61
N ILE A 133 14.41 11.56 12.36
CA ILE A 133 15.10 12.16 11.19
C ILE A 133 15.29 13.66 11.41
N GLU A 134 14.25 14.39 11.82
CA GLU A 134 14.35 15.84 12.06
C GLU A 134 15.40 16.13 13.14
N GLN A 135 15.34 15.41 14.26
CA GLN A 135 16.30 15.57 15.36
C GLN A 135 17.74 15.27 14.96
N ARG A 136 17.97 14.28 14.09
CA ARG A 136 19.31 13.87 13.66
C ARG A 136 19.88 14.72 12.53
N THR A 137 19.01 15.25 11.67
CA THR A 137 19.44 15.93 10.44
C THR A 137 19.26 17.44 10.49
N GLY A 138 18.41 17.96 11.39
CA GLY A 138 17.98 19.35 11.42
C GLY A 138 17.04 19.74 10.26
N VAL A 139 16.70 18.80 9.37
CA VAL A 139 15.86 19.04 8.19
C VAL A 139 14.41 18.76 8.54
N LYS A 140 13.53 19.74 8.35
CA LYS A 140 12.09 19.59 8.59
C LYS A 140 11.39 18.96 7.39
N PRO A 141 10.29 18.22 7.59
CA PRO A 141 9.49 17.70 6.48
C PRO A 141 8.88 18.83 5.65
N LEU A 142 8.78 18.60 4.34
CA LEU A 142 7.94 19.39 3.44
C LEU A 142 6.46 18.97 3.61
N PRO A 143 5.49 19.77 3.14
CA PRO A 143 4.08 19.38 3.16
C PRO A 143 3.88 18.03 2.45
N LEU A 144 3.37 17.03 3.17
CA LEU A 144 3.26 15.65 2.68
C LEU A 144 2.01 15.42 1.82
N GLY A 145 1.02 16.30 1.92
CA GLY A 145 -0.33 16.09 1.40
C GLY A 145 -1.23 15.34 2.38
N THR A 146 -2.49 15.13 1.97
CA THR A 146 -3.52 14.45 2.77
C THR A 146 -4.04 13.18 2.10
N GLU A 147 -3.42 12.77 0.98
CA GLU A 147 -3.86 11.64 0.17
C GLU A 147 -2.68 10.72 -0.16
N THR A 148 -2.95 9.42 -0.14
CA THR A 148 -2.10 8.37 -0.72
C THR A 148 -2.61 7.97 -2.11
N ASP A 149 -1.79 7.28 -2.90
CA ASP A 149 -2.23 6.72 -4.19
C ASP A 149 -3.38 5.71 -4.02
N LEU A 150 -3.48 5.00 -2.88
CA LEU A 150 -4.66 4.19 -2.56
C LEU A 150 -5.90 5.06 -2.37
N SER A 151 -5.86 6.08 -1.51
CA SER A 151 -7.04 6.92 -1.25
C SER A 151 -7.56 7.61 -2.53
N ARG A 152 -6.66 8.05 -3.41
CA ARG A 152 -7.01 8.61 -4.72
C ARG A 152 -7.66 7.59 -5.65
N SER A 153 -7.13 6.37 -5.70
CA SER A 153 -7.71 5.30 -6.52
C SER A 153 -9.03 4.77 -5.95
N MET A 154 -9.24 4.86 -4.63
CA MET A 154 -10.55 4.64 -4.02
C MET A 154 -11.59 5.65 -4.53
N ASP A 155 -11.23 6.93 -4.60
CA ASP A 155 -12.12 7.97 -5.13
C ASP A 155 -12.42 7.80 -6.62
N PHE A 156 -11.44 7.33 -7.41
CA PHE A 156 -11.69 6.93 -8.80
C PHE A 156 -12.84 5.93 -8.92
N GLY A 157 -12.90 4.94 -8.03
CA GLY A 157 -13.98 3.95 -8.02
C GLY A 157 -15.30 4.51 -7.51
N LYS A 158 -15.29 5.31 -6.44
CA LYS A 158 -16.50 5.97 -5.92
C LYS A 158 -17.19 6.86 -6.96
N GLN A 159 -16.42 7.54 -7.81
CA GLN A 159 -16.95 8.35 -8.91
C GLN A 159 -17.62 7.53 -10.03
N ARG A 160 -17.37 6.22 -10.10
CA ARG A 160 -17.86 5.31 -11.16
C ARG A 160 -18.89 4.31 -10.66
N LEU A 161 -19.08 4.22 -9.35
CA LEU A 161 -19.99 3.29 -8.71
C LEU A 161 -21.16 4.05 -8.08
N PRO A 162 -22.38 3.49 -8.10
CA PRO A 162 -23.49 3.99 -7.29
C PRO A 162 -23.09 4.10 -5.82
N GLU A 163 -23.62 5.11 -5.12
CA GLU A 163 -23.35 5.36 -3.69
C GLU A 163 -23.63 4.13 -2.81
N SER A 164 -24.65 3.34 -3.17
CA SER A 164 -24.99 2.09 -2.50
C SER A 164 -23.87 1.04 -2.51
N LEU A 165 -22.90 1.13 -3.42
CA LEU A 165 -21.75 0.22 -3.52
C LEU A 165 -20.47 0.79 -2.88
N HIS A 166 -20.47 2.04 -2.40
CA HIS A 166 -19.25 2.68 -1.89
C HIS A 166 -18.66 1.94 -0.70
N GLY A 167 -19.48 1.47 0.25
CA GLY A 167 -18.97 0.70 1.40
C GLY A 167 -18.33 -0.63 1.01
N LEU A 168 -18.87 -1.33 0.01
CA LEU A 168 -18.28 -2.57 -0.52
C LEU A 168 -16.98 -2.29 -1.26
N TRP A 169 -16.97 -1.20 -2.04
CA TRP A 169 -15.81 -0.73 -2.77
C TRP A 169 -14.64 -0.39 -1.85
N GLU A 170 -14.89 0.35 -0.78
CA GLU A 170 -13.87 0.72 0.21
C GLU A 170 -13.22 -0.52 0.83
N ILE A 171 -14.01 -1.53 1.21
CA ILE A 171 -13.50 -2.78 1.77
C ILE A 171 -12.60 -3.50 0.75
N ILE A 172 -13.06 -3.63 -0.50
CA ILE A 172 -12.28 -4.27 -1.57
C ILE A 172 -10.96 -3.53 -1.82
N ALA A 173 -10.99 -2.20 -1.89
CA ALA A 173 -9.80 -1.41 -2.14
C ALA A 173 -8.77 -1.56 -1.01
N VAL A 174 -9.22 -1.57 0.26
CA VAL A 174 -8.34 -1.86 1.42
C VAL A 174 -7.79 -3.28 1.34
N CYS A 175 -8.61 -4.29 1.02
CA CYS A 175 -8.10 -5.66 0.87
C CYS A 175 -6.95 -5.76 -0.15
N LEU A 176 -7.06 -5.05 -1.28
CA LEU A 176 -6.04 -5.02 -2.32
C LEU A 176 -4.82 -4.17 -1.90
N GLY A 177 -5.04 -3.05 -1.22
CA GLY A 177 -4.00 -2.18 -0.68
C GLY A 177 -3.11 -2.92 0.31
N GLU A 178 -3.72 -3.55 1.31
CA GLU A 178 -3.06 -4.31 2.38
C GLU A 178 -2.18 -5.42 1.83
N ASN A 179 -2.72 -6.23 0.91
CA ASN A 179 -1.95 -7.27 0.26
C ASN A 179 -0.78 -6.69 -0.56
N THR A 180 -1.00 -5.54 -1.23
CA THR A 180 0.05 -4.88 -2.01
C THR A 180 1.15 -4.31 -1.12
N LEU A 181 0.81 -3.63 -0.03
CA LEU A 181 1.74 -3.10 0.97
C LEU A 181 2.57 -4.25 1.55
N THR A 182 1.92 -5.33 1.99
CA THR A 182 2.59 -6.54 2.48
C THR A 182 3.63 -7.03 1.48
N LYS A 183 3.24 -7.16 0.20
CA LYS A 183 4.14 -7.67 -0.84
C LYS A 183 5.30 -6.71 -1.14
N ASP A 184 5.04 -5.41 -1.14
CA ASP A 184 6.06 -4.38 -1.36
C ASP A 184 7.08 -4.34 -0.20
N LEU A 185 6.61 -4.39 1.05
CA LEU A 185 7.47 -4.46 2.24
C LEU A 185 8.28 -5.77 2.30
N LEU A 186 7.71 -6.90 1.89
CA LEU A 186 8.45 -8.17 1.78
C LEU A 186 9.60 -8.09 0.77
N ASN A 187 9.35 -7.47 -0.39
CA ASN A 187 10.40 -7.26 -1.38
C ASN A 187 11.46 -6.29 -0.84
N LEU A 188 11.03 -5.23 -0.16
CA LEU A 188 11.92 -4.22 0.41
C LEU A 188 12.83 -4.77 1.51
N THR A 189 12.29 -5.54 2.45
CA THR A 189 13.07 -6.12 3.57
C THR A 189 14.07 -7.18 3.13
N ALA A 190 13.88 -7.77 1.93
CA ALA A 190 14.88 -8.62 1.31
C ALA A 190 16.12 -7.84 0.82
N GLU A 191 16.00 -6.52 0.62
CA GLU A 191 17.11 -5.64 0.27
C GLU A 191 17.85 -5.15 1.52
N LYS A 192 19.19 -5.15 1.49
CA LYS A 192 20.05 -4.64 2.58
C LYS A 192 20.82 -3.38 2.17
N THR A 193 20.17 -2.50 1.42
CA THR A 193 20.80 -1.36 0.72
C THR A 193 20.56 0.00 1.39
N PHE A 194 19.83 0.02 2.51
CA PHE A 194 19.41 1.25 3.20
C PHE A 194 19.71 1.17 4.70
N ASN A 195 19.44 2.26 5.42
CA ASN A 195 19.75 2.42 6.84
C ASN A 195 19.22 1.22 7.67
N GLU A 196 20.05 0.70 8.58
CA GLU A 196 19.75 -0.49 9.37
C GLU A 196 18.52 -0.32 10.27
N VAL A 197 18.32 0.86 10.85
CA VAL A 197 17.14 1.11 11.69
C VAL A 197 15.88 1.14 10.84
N LEU A 198 15.94 1.78 9.67
CA LEU A 198 14.83 1.72 8.71
C LEU A 198 14.52 0.27 8.30
N HIS A 199 15.55 -0.54 8.07
CA HIS A 199 15.37 -1.97 7.75
C HIS A 199 14.64 -2.71 8.87
N LEU A 200 15.05 -2.52 10.12
CA LEU A 200 14.37 -3.08 11.29
C LEU A 200 12.92 -2.59 11.46
N VAL A 201 12.65 -1.31 11.17
CA VAL A 201 11.29 -0.76 11.19
C VAL A 201 10.41 -1.47 10.16
N MET A 202 10.92 -1.66 8.94
CA MET A 202 10.20 -2.37 7.88
C MET A 202 10.04 -3.87 8.17
N GLU A 203 11.04 -4.52 8.78
CA GLU A 203 10.95 -5.92 9.20
C GLU A 203 9.91 -6.15 10.29
N ASP A 204 9.78 -5.22 11.23
CA ASP A 204 8.76 -5.31 12.27
C ASP A 204 7.36 -5.12 11.67
N HIS A 205 7.20 -4.13 10.79
CA HIS A 205 5.93 -3.84 10.10
C HIS A 205 5.49 -5.05 9.26
N VAL A 206 6.34 -5.56 8.37
CA VAL A 206 5.97 -6.64 7.44
C VAL A 206 5.59 -7.97 8.14
N ARG A 207 6.07 -8.17 9.37
CA ARG A 207 5.70 -9.34 10.19
C ARG A 207 4.21 -9.31 10.55
N ASP A 208 3.67 -8.14 10.83
CA ASP A 208 2.25 -7.95 11.14
C ASP A 208 1.42 -7.98 9.86
N GLU A 209 1.90 -7.31 8.80
CA GLU A 209 1.26 -7.30 7.47
C GLU A 209 1.03 -8.71 6.89
N GLY A 210 1.94 -9.66 7.15
CA GLY A 210 1.72 -11.04 6.75
C GLY A 210 0.43 -11.66 7.32
N ARG A 211 0.03 -11.27 8.54
CA ARG A 211 -1.23 -11.69 9.18
C ARG A 211 -2.41 -10.89 8.62
N HIS A 212 -2.21 -9.60 8.36
CA HIS A 212 -3.24 -8.71 7.82
C HIS A 212 -3.66 -9.13 6.41
N ALA A 213 -2.68 -9.41 5.53
CA ALA A 213 -2.93 -9.95 4.20
C ALA A 213 -3.82 -11.20 4.22
N VAL A 214 -3.57 -12.14 5.15
CA VAL A 214 -4.38 -13.35 5.30
C VAL A 214 -5.81 -13.02 5.73
N LEU A 215 -6.01 -12.13 6.72
CA LEU A 215 -7.34 -11.69 7.13
C LEU A 215 -8.06 -11.03 5.94
N PHE A 216 -7.42 -10.07 5.26
CA PHE A 216 -8.03 -9.33 4.18
C PHE A 216 -8.29 -10.17 2.92
N MET A 217 -7.55 -11.25 2.68
CA MET A 217 -7.92 -12.25 1.66
C MET A 217 -9.23 -12.98 2.02
N ASN A 218 -9.43 -13.35 3.30
CA ASN A 218 -10.69 -13.94 3.75
C ASN A 218 -11.85 -12.94 3.66
N VAL A 219 -11.62 -11.69 4.06
CA VAL A 219 -12.59 -10.59 3.92
C VAL A 219 -12.97 -10.40 2.45
N LEU A 220 -12.00 -10.29 1.54
CA LEU A 220 -12.26 -10.12 0.10
C LEU A 220 -13.08 -11.27 -0.48
N LYS A 221 -12.71 -12.52 -0.14
CA LYS A 221 -13.43 -13.71 -0.60
C LYS A 221 -14.87 -13.74 -0.09
N LEU A 222 -15.09 -13.42 1.19
CA LEU A 222 -16.43 -13.32 1.76
C LEU A 222 -17.23 -12.21 1.06
N VAL A 223 -16.68 -11.00 1.01
CA VAL A 223 -17.29 -9.82 0.38
C VAL A 223 -17.73 -10.12 -1.05
N TRP A 224 -16.85 -10.70 -1.86
CA TRP A 224 -17.20 -11.05 -3.24
C TRP A 224 -18.29 -12.13 -3.33
N SER A 225 -18.27 -13.12 -2.44
CA SER A 225 -19.25 -14.22 -2.42
C SER A 225 -20.66 -13.78 -1.99
N GLU A 226 -20.78 -12.75 -1.15
CA GLU A 226 -22.06 -12.22 -0.65
C GLU A 226 -22.69 -11.19 -1.60
N MET A 227 -21.91 -10.61 -2.52
CA MET A 227 -22.45 -9.68 -3.52
C MET A 227 -23.45 -10.36 -4.45
N ASP A 228 -24.53 -9.65 -4.76
CA ASP A 228 -25.40 -10.01 -5.88
C ASP A 228 -24.70 -9.78 -7.24
N GLU A 229 -25.31 -10.29 -8.30
CA GLU A 229 -24.76 -10.20 -9.65
C GLU A 229 -24.61 -8.74 -10.12
N SER A 230 -25.53 -7.86 -9.74
CA SER A 230 -25.48 -6.44 -10.14
C SER A 230 -24.27 -5.74 -9.53
N ALA A 231 -23.99 -5.98 -8.24
CA ALA A 231 -22.82 -5.45 -7.55
C ALA A 231 -21.52 -6.03 -8.15
N ARG A 232 -21.45 -7.35 -8.42
CA ARG A 232 -20.28 -7.97 -9.06
C ARG A 232 -20.01 -7.43 -10.46
N LEU A 233 -21.06 -7.19 -11.25
CA LEU A 233 -20.94 -6.58 -12.57
C LEU A 233 -20.37 -5.16 -12.49
N ALA A 234 -20.94 -4.32 -11.62
CA ALA A 234 -20.50 -2.93 -11.47
C ALA A 234 -19.05 -2.84 -10.95
N ILE A 235 -18.75 -3.49 -9.83
CA ILE A 235 -17.42 -3.46 -9.22
C ILE A 235 -16.39 -4.16 -10.12
N GLY A 236 -16.76 -5.29 -10.71
CA GLY A 236 -15.91 -6.06 -11.62
C GLY A 236 -15.43 -5.27 -12.84
N GLN A 237 -16.25 -4.33 -13.34
CA GLN A 237 -15.87 -3.44 -14.44
C GLN A 237 -14.91 -2.33 -14.01
N VAL A 238 -14.96 -1.89 -12.75
CA VAL A 238 -14.14 -0.78 -12.23
C VAL A 238 -12.77 -1.25 -11.74
N LEU A 239 -12.69 -2.47 -11.18
CA LEU A 239 -11.47 -3.07 -10.62
C LEU A 239 -10.20 -2.94 -11.48
N PRO A 240 -10.20 -3.26 -12.79
CA PRO A 240 -8.97 -3.16 -13.57
C PRO A 240 -8.49 -1.71 -13.73
N GLY A 241 -9.41 -0.75 -13.89
CA GLY A 241 -9.07 0.68 -13.93
C GLY A 241 -8.52 1.18 -12.60
N PHE A 242 -9.05 0.68 -11.48
CA PHE A 242 -8.51 0.95 -10.15
C PHE A 242 -7.07 0.47 -10.00
N ILE A 243 -6.72 -0.73 -10.47
CA ILE A 243 -5.33 -1.23 -10.41
C ILE A 243 -4.38 -0.32 -11.20
N HIS A 244 -4.83 0.18 -12.36
CA HIS A 244 -4.06 1.15 -13.15
C HIS A 244 -3.83 2.45 -12.39
N GLU A 245 -4.89 3.03 -11.82
CA GLU A 245 -4.79 4.26 -11.03
C GLU A 245 -3.97 4.08 -9.75
N TYR A 246 -4.12 2.96 -9.06
CA TYR A 246 -3.45 2.70 -7.78
C TYR A 246 -1.94 2.51 -7.94
N LEU A 247 -1.50 1.79 -8.98
CA LEU A 247 -0.07 1.55 -9.20
C LEU A 247 0.63 2.69 -9.95
N ASN A 248 -0.12 3.66 -10.48
CA ASN A 248 0.44 4.87 -11.08
C ASN A 248 0.72 5.91 -9.96
N PRO A 249 1.99 6.21 -9.63
CA PRO A 249 2.38 6.92 -8.41
C PRO A 249 2.19 8.44 -8.52
N LYS A 250 0.96 8.89 -8.79
CA LYS A 250 0.62 10.31 -9.06
C LYS A 250 0.83 11.18 -7.82
N ALA A 251 0.45 10.72 -6.64
CA ALA A 251 0.67 11.46 -5.39
C ALA A 251 2.17 11.58 -5.06
N LEU A 252 2.95 10.53 -5.31
CA LEU A 252 4.39 10.57 -5.16
C LEU A 252 5.04 11.56 -6.13
N ALA A 253 4.68 11.52 -7.41
CA ALA A 253 5.22 12.44 -8.42
C ALA A 253 4.93 13.91 -8.09
N GLN A 254 3.75 14.21 -7.53
CA GLN A 254 3.39 15.55 -7.04
C GLN A 254 4.27 15.99 -5.87
N TYR A 255 4.52 15.11 -4.90
CA TYR A 255 5.40 15.43 -3.77
C TYR A 255 6.86 15.61 -4.22
N GLU A 256 7.36 14.73 -5.09
CA GLU A 256 8.73 14.80 -5.58
C GLU A 256 9.00 16.07 -6.38
N ARG A 257 8.01 16.63 -7.08
CA ARG A 257 8.12 17.98 -7.64
C ARG A 257 8.49 19.01 -6.58
N VAL A 258 7.78 19.03 -5.46
CA VAL A 258 8.04 19.95 -4.34
C VAL A 258 9.45 19.74 -3.78
N VAL A 259 9.91 18.48 -3.72
CA VAL A 259 11.29 18.17 -3.32
C VAL A 259 12.30 18.74 -4.31
N LEU A 260 12.11 18.54 -5.62
CA LEU A 260 13.01 19.05 -6.65
C LEU A 260 13.07 20.59 -6.67
N GLU A 261 11.95 21.25 -6.42
CA GLU A 261 11.87 22.70 -6.23
C GLU A 261 12.68 23.14 -5.00
N GLN A 262 12.54 22.44 -3.87
CA GLN A 262 13.31 22.69 -2.64
C GLN A 262 14.82 22.49 -2.82
N LEU A 263 15.23 21.61 -3.73
CA LEU A 263 16.64 21.40 -4.11
C LEU A 263 17.18 22.50 -5.05
N ALA A 264 16.36 23.50 -5.39
CA ALA A 264 16.69 24.61 -6.28
C ALA A 264 17.22 24.13 -7.65
N LEU A 265 16.54 23.15 -8.24
CA LEU A 265 16.80 22.77 -9.64
C LEU A 265 16.13 23.78 -10.59
N PRO A 266 16.69 24.05 -11.78
CA PRO A 266 16.02 24.82 -12.81
C PRO A 266 14.67 24.19 -13.19
N ALA A 267 13.63 25.00 -13.40
CA ALA A 267 12.28 24.51 -13.71
C ALA A 267 12.26 23.55 -14.93
N GLU A 268 13.05 23.87 -15.97
CA GLU A 268 13.21 22.99 -17.15
C GLU A 268 13.75 21.60 -16.80
N HIS A 269 14.66 21.49 -15.82
CA HIS A 269 15.20 20.21 -15.37
C HIS A 269 14.15 19.45 -14.57
N ILE A 270 13.35 20.13 -13.75
CA ILE A 270 12.28 19.51 -12.96
C ILE A 270 11.24 18.89 -13.89
N GLU A 271 10.75 19.65 -14.88
CA GLU A 271 9.79 19.14 -15.87
C GLU A 271 10.35 17.93 -16.62
N ARG A 272 11.61 18.01 -17.04
CA ARG A 272 12.27 16.94 -17.77
C ARG A 272 12.41 15.68 -16.91
N ILE A 273 12.90 15.81 -15.68
CA ILE A 273 13.06 14.67 -14.74
C ILE A 273 11.72 13.98 -14.53
N LEU A 274 10.66 14.73 -14.21
CA LEU A 274 9.35 14.15 -13.90
C LEU A 274 8.68 13.52 -15.13
N SER A 275 8.69 14.21 -16.27
CA SER A 275 8.08 13.68 -17.50
C SER A 275 8.81 12.47 -18.08
N GLU A 276 10.14 12.41 -17.99
CA GLU A 276 10.91 11.24 -18.44
C GLU A 276 10.86 10.07 -17.43
N THR A 277 10.63 10.33 -16.13
CA THR A 277 10.59 9.27 -15.10
C THR A 277 9.19 8.66 -14.95
N TYR A 278 8.16 9.51 -14.91
CA TYR A 278 6.76 9.12 -14.70
C TYR A 278 5.98 9.08 -16.02
N VAL A 279 6.53 8.36 -16.98
CA VAL A 279 5.82 8.05 -18.23
C VAL A 279 4.74 7.01 -17.95
N GLU A 280 3.49 7.37 -18.23
CA GLU A 280 2.38 6.42 -18.18
C GLU A 280 2.57 5.37 -19.28
N PRO A 281 2.73 4.08 -18.94
CA PRO A 281 2.95 3.05 -19.94
C PRO A 281 1.68 2.82 -20.75
N ALA A 282 1.84 2.37 -22.00
CA ALA A 282 0.74 1.79 -22.74
C ALA A 282 0.16 0.58 -21.97
N LEU A 283 -1.11 0.25 -22.21
CA LEU A 283 -1.78 -0.87 -21.52
C LEU A 283 -1.00 -2.18 -21.70
N GLU A 284 -0.44 -2.38 -22.89
CA GLU A 284 0.37 -3.55 -23.24
C GLU A 284 1.63 -3.70 -22.37
N ASP A 285 2.23 -2.59 -21.94
CA ASP A 285 3.48 -2.56 -21.18
C ASP A 285 3.25 -2.43 -19.66
N PHE A 286 2.01 -2.16 -19.23
CA PHE A 286 1.69 -1.86 -17.84
C PHE A 286 2.17 -2.95 -16.87
N ARG A 287 1.95 -4.24 -17.19
CA ARG A 287 2.37 -5.35 -16.32
C ARG A 287 3.88 -5.47 -16.19
N ALA A 288 4.62 -5.15 -17.25
CA ALA A 288 6.07 -5.15 -17.23
C ALA A 288 6.60 -3.97 -16.41
N ARG A 289 5.94 -2.81 -16.51
CA ARG A 289 6.30 -1.59 -15.76
C ARG A 289 5.98 -1.70 -14.26
N TYR A 290 4.86 -2.34 -13.93
CA TYR A 290 4.36 -2.46 -12.55
C TYR A 290 4.16 -3.94 -12.17
N PRO A 291 5.22 -4.65 -11.73
CA PRO A 291 5.14 -6.08 -11.39
C PRO A 291 4.11 -6.42 -10.31
N LEU A 292 3.79 -5.48 -9.41
CA LEU A 292 2.75 -5.63 -8.39
C LEU A 292 1.35 -5.87 -9.00
N SER A 293 1.11 -5.45 -10.25
CA SER A 293 -0.14 -5.76 -10.96
C SER A 293 -0.38 -7.26 -11.11
N GLY A 294 0.67 -8.06 -11.35
CA GLY A 294 0.56 -9.51 -11.43
C GLY A 294 0.22 -10.14 -10.09
N TYR A 295 0.73 -9.59 -8.99
CA TYR A 295 0.40 -10.05 -7.64
C TYR A 295 -1.05 -9.70 -7.26
N LEU A 296 -1.53 -8.49 -7.59
CA LEU A 296 -2.94 -8.12 -7.40
C LEU A 296 -3.89 -9.02 -8.19
N VAL A 297 -3.54 -9.34 -9.45
CA VAL A 297 -4.29 -10.34 -10.24
C VAL A 297 -4.29 -11.70 -9.53
N PHE A 298 -3.15 -12.14 -8.99
CA PHE A 298 -3.08 -13.38 -8.22
C PHE A 298 -4.00 -13.36 -6.99
N VAL A 299 -4.01 -12.28 -6.20
CA VAL A 299 -4.91 -12.12 -5.03
C VAL A 299 -6.38 -12.25 -5.46
N LEU A 300 -6.77 -11.56 -6.54
CA LEU A 300 -8.12 -11.62 -7.08
C LEU A 300 -8.49 -13.02 -7.60
N MET A 301 -7.53 -13.77 -8.15
CA MET A 301 -7.75 -15.18 -8.50
C MET A 301 -7.97 -16.06 -7.26
N GLN A 302 -7.18 -15.87 -6.20
CA GLN A 302 -7.31 -16.64 -4.96
C GLN A 302 -8.64 -16.38 -4.22
N CYS A 303 -9.21 -15.19 -4.40
CA CYS A 303 -10.48 -14.78 -3.78
C CYS A 303 -11.69 -15.01 -4.69
N ASP A 304 -11.55 -15.82 -5.75
CA ASP A 304 -12.61 -16.17 -6.71
C ASP A 304 -13.21 -14.99 -7.49
N VAL A 305 -12.62 -13.79 -7.40
CA VAL A 305 -13.08 -12.58 -8.11
C VAL A 305 -13.00 -12.77 -9.62
N LEU A 306 -11.93 -13.38 -10.09
CA LEU A 306 -11.70 -13.65 -11.52
C LEU A 306 -12.38 -14.93 -12.02
N ALA A 307 -13.09 -15.68 -11.17
CA ALA A 307 -13.99 -16.74 -11.61
C ALA A 307 -15.22 -16.16 -12.32
N HIS A 308 -15.65 -14.96 -11.91
CA HIS A 308 -16.74 -14.20 -12.55
C HIS A 308 -16.35 -13.79 -13.98
N ALA A 309 -17.04 -14.34 -14.98
CA ALA A 309 -16.67 -14.18 -16.39
C ALA A 309 -16.66 -12.70 -16.87
N PRO A 310 -17.67 -11.86 -16.55
CA PRO A 310 -17.64 -10.44 -16.89
C PRO A 310 -16.44 -9.68 -16.29
N THR A 311 -16.09 -9.95 -15.03
CA THR A 311 -14.90 -9.34 -14.39
C THR A 311 -13.63 -9.76 -15.11
N ARG A 312 -13.47 -11.07 -15.37
CA ARG A 312 -12.30 -11.59 -16.08
C ARG A 312 -12.14 -10.96 -17.46
N GLU A 313 -13.24 -10.75 -18.17
CA GLU A 313 -13.23 -10.07 -19.48
C GLU A 313 -12.84 -8.59 -19.35
N ALA A 314 -13.28 -7.89 -18.31
CA ALA A 314 -12.81 -6.53 -18.03
C ALA A 314 -11.29 -6.47 -17.84
N PHE A 315 -10.70 -7.44 -17.11
CA PHE A 315 -9.26 -7.52 -16.92
C PHE A 315 -8.48 -7.79 -18.22
N ARG A 316 -9.04 -8.57 -19.16
CA ARG A 316 -8.43 -8.77 -20.48
C ARG A 316 -8.40 -7.49 -21.33
N ARG A 317 -9.48 -6.70 -21.27
CA ARG A 317 -9.54 -5.40 -21.98
C ARG A 317 -8.46 -4.43 -21.50
N PHE A 318 -8.16 -4.44 -20.20
CA PHE A 318 -7.10 -3.65 -19.58
C PHE A 318 -5.71 -4.29 -19.63
N LYS A 319 -5.54 -5.39 -20.38
CA LYS A 319 -4.27 -6.12 -20.55
C LYS A 319 -3.65 -6.62 -19.24
N LEU A 320 -4.44 -6.74 -18.17
CA LEU A 320 -4.03 -7.33 -16.89
C LEU A 320 -4.06 -8.87 -16.94
N LEU A 321 -4.82 -9.43 -17.88
CA LEU A 321 -4.86 -10.87 -18.20
C LEU A 321 -4.55 -11.10 -19.69
N PRO A 322 -4.00 -12.27 -20.05
CA PRO A 322 -3.90 -12.67 -21.46
C PRO A 322 -5.30 -12.82 -22.06
N GLN A 323 -5.39 -12.59 -23.38
CA GLN A 323 -6.62 -12.79 -24.17
C GLN A 323 -7.08 -14.25 -24.08
#